data_AF-A0A0U3G9G5-F1
#
_entry.id   AF-A0A0U3G9G5-F1
#
_cell.length_a   1.000
_cell.length_b   1.000
_cell.length_c   1.000
_cell.angle_alpha   90.00
_cell.angle_beta   90.00
_cell.angle_gamma   90.00
#
_symmetry.space_group_name_H-M   'P 1'
#
loop_
_entity.id
_entity.type
_entity.pdbx_description
1 polymer ?
#
loop_
_entity_poly.entity_id
_entity_poly.type
_entity_poly.pdbx_seq_one_letter_code
_entity_poly.pdbx_strand_id
1 'polypeptide(L)'
;MVLTALAGHDPRDPRDPASVDRPDEESTTGLAVAVQGLRVGVPDNYVTDDVDPQGAAAVAGAVEVYREAGARIVPVTAPLADRYKAAEWAIMLSEASAHHRETMRSHYELYTDDVRAFLEVGETILAADHIDAHRHRRQIKAAWQRVLSEVDVVLAPTTPMPAVPADGLIV
;
A
#
# COMPACT_ATOMS: atom_id res chain seq x y z
N MET A 1 8.54 -9.40 17.50
CA MET A 1 9.98 -9.35 17.82
C MET A 1 10.72 -8.30 17.00
N VAL A 2 10.78 -8.38 15.66
CA VAL A 2 11.44 -7.31 14.86
C VAL A 2 10.61 -6.02 14.81
N LEU A 3 9.29 -6.10 14.58
CA LEU A 3 8.40 -4.93 14.59
C LEU A 3 8.49 -4.15 15.92
N THR A 4 8.53 -4.85 17.06
CA THR A 4 8.67 -4.26 18.40
C THR A 4 9.96 -3.46 18.56
N ALA A 5 11.03 -3.83 17.87
CA ALA A 5 12.31 -3.14 17.94
C ALA A 5 12.41 -1.93 16.98
N LEU A 6 11.56 -1.88 15.95
CA LEU A 6 11.56 -0.82 14.93
C LEU A 6 10.45 0.22 15.14
N ALA A 7 9.33 -0.19 15.76
CA ALA A 7 8.21 0.70 16.02
C ALA A 7 8.53 1.66 17.17
N GLY A 8 8.02 2.88 17.05
CA GLY A 8 8.21 3.95 18.04
C GLY A 8 8.64 5.25 17.39
N HIS A 9 8.52 6.34 18.12
CA HIS A 9 9.06 7.63 17.70
C HIS A 9 10.60 7.59 17.74
N ASP A 10 11.30 8.18 16.77
CA ASP A 10 12.77 8.26 16.82
C ASP A 10 13.19 9.44 17.70
N PRO A 11 13.65 9.21 18.94
CA PRO A 11 14.03 10.30 19.84
C PRO A 11 15.29 11.04 19.37
N ARG A 12 16.04 10.49 18.40
CA ARG A 12 17.27 11.11 17.87
C ARG A 12 16.98 12.13 16.78
N ASP A 13 15.82 12.03 16.12
CA ASP A 13 15.31 13.07 15.22
C ASP A 13 13.84 13.38 15.49
N PRO A 14 13.55 14.18 16.54
CA PRO A 14 12.18 14.53 16.92
C PRO A 14 11.42 15.36 15.88
N ARG A 15 12.08 15.80 14.81
CA ARG A 15 11.48 16.60 13.73
C ARG A 15 11.37 15.82 12.43
N ASP A 16 11.72 14.54 12.42
CA ASP A 16 11.54 13.68 11.25
C ASP A 16 10.03 13.63 10.89
N PRO A 17 9.62 14.18 9.73
CA PRO A 17 8.23 14.14 9.31
C PRO A 17 7.71 12.73 9.03
N ALA A 18 8.60 11.74 8.90
CA ALA A 18 8.24 10.33 8.76
C ALA A 18 8.12 9.59 10.12
N SER A 19 8.51 10.23 11.23
CA SER A 19 8.38 9.67 12.58
C SER A 19 7.17 10.26 13.30
N VAL A 20 6.16 9.43 13.53
CA VAL A 20 4.95 9.86 14.25
C VAL A 20 5.20 9.83 15.75
N ASP A 21 5.03 10.97 16.41
CA ASP A 21 5.04 11.06 17.88
C ASP A 21 3.78 10.41 18.46
N ARG A 22 3.86 9.11 18.70
CA ARG A 22 2.82 8.30 19.33
C ARG A 22 3.44 7.36 20.38
N PRO A 23 2.71 6.98 21.43
CA PRO A 23 3.21 6.05 22.42
C PRO A 23 3.62 4.71 21.78
N ASP A 24 4.67 4.10 22.32
CA ASP A 24 5.07 2.75 21.92
C ASP A 24 3.94 1.77 22.24
N GLU A 25 3.54 0.99 21.23
CA GLU A 25 2.55 -0.07 21.35
C GLU A 25 3.26 -1.42 21.35
N GLU A 26 2.91 -2.28 22.30
CA GLU A 26 3.41 -3.65 22.31
C GLU A 26 2.79 -4.43 21.14
N SER A 27 3.59 -4.69 20.10
CA SER A 27 3.13 -5.29 18.85
C SER A 27 2.58 -6.73 18.96
N THR A 28 2.69 -7.34 20.14
CA THR A 28 2.20 -8.69 20.45
C THR A 28 0.90 -8.69 21.23
N THR A 29 0.42 -7.53 21.68
CA THR A 29 -0.89 -7.41 22.32
C THR A 29 -1.97 -7.92 21.38
N GLY A 30 -2.81 -8.84 21.87
CA GLY A 30 -3.95 -9.36 21.11
C GLY A 30 -3.67 -10.56 20.20
N LEU A 31 -2.43 -11.05 20.07
CA LEU A 31 -2.12 -12.21 19.22
C LEU A 31 -2.84 -13.51 19.62
N ALA A 32 -3.25 -13.63 20.89
CA ALA A 32 -4.01 -14.77 21.40
C ALA A 32 -5.53 -14.58 21.33
N VAL A 33 -6.01 -13.44 20.82
CA VAL A 33 -7.46 -13.16 20.70
C VAL A 33 -8.02 -13.96 19.53
N ALA A 34 -9.08 -14.72 19.82
CA ALA A 34 -9.78 -15.49 18.79
C ALA A 34 -10.43 -14.56 17.76
N VAL A 35 -10.46 -14.99 16.49
CA VAL A 35 -11.08 -14.24 15.38
C VAL A 35 -12.61 -14.35 15.33
N GLN A 36 -13.22 -15.00 16.33
CA GLN A 36 -14.67 -15.14 16.46
C GLN A 36 -15.34 -13.77 16.47
N GLY A 37 -16.24 -13.54 15.52
CA GLY A 37 -16.99 -12.29 15.38
C GLY A 37 -16.25 -11.17 14.64
N LEU A 38 -14.96 -11.34 14.31
CA LEU A 38 -14.18 -10.38 13.54
C LEU A 38 -14.83 -10.13 12.17
N ARG A 39 -15.00 -8.87 11.76
CA ARG A 39 -15.57 -8.52 10.46
C ARG A 39 -14.45 -8.45 9.43
N VAL A 40 -14.39 -9.44 8.56
CA VAL A 40 -13.36 -9.55 7.51
C VAL A 40 -13.97 -9.05 6.20
N GLY A 41 -13.49 -7.89 5.74
CA GLY A 41 -13.85 -7.31 4.46
C GLY A 41 -13.18 -8.07 3.31
N VAL A 42 -13.95 -8.50 2.32
CA VAL A 42 -13.42 -9.12 1.09
C VAL A 42 -13.79 -8.22 -0.09
N PRO A 43 -12.80 -7.59 -0.75
CA PRO A 43 -13.04 -6.70 -1.89
C PRO A 43 -13.72 -7.42 -3.06
N ASP A 44 -14.61 -6.72 -3.75
CA ASP A 44 -15.29 -7.20 -4.96
C ASP A 44 -14.78 -6.57 -6.27
N ASN A 45 -13.78 -5.69 -6.17
CA ASN A 45 -13.17 -4.97 -7.28
C ASN A 45 -11.66 -4.74 -7.07
N TYR A 46 -11.00 -4.27 -8.12
CA TYR A 46 -9.62 -3.76 -8.18
C TYR A 46 -8.54 -4.76 -7.75
N VAL A 47 -8.49 -5.14 -6.48
CA VAL A 47 -7.54 -6.14 -5.96
C VAL A 47 -7.96 -7.56 -6.27
N THR A 48 -9.19 -7.77 -6.70
CA THR A 48 -9.72 -9.07 -7.15
C THR A 48 -9.94 -9.14 -8.66
N ASP A 49 -9.68 -8.05 -9.38
CA ASP A 49 -9.80 -8.00 -10.84
C ASP A 49 -8.57 -8.63 -11.49
N ASP A 50 -8.79 -9.45 -12.53
CA ASP A 50 -7.73 -10.08 -13.33
C ASP A 50 -6.65 -10.83 -12.50
N VAL A 51 -7.06 -11.41 -11.36
CA VAL A 51 -6.19 -12.19 -10.49
C VAL A 51 -6.01 -13.61 -11.04
N ASP A 52 -4.78 -14.11 -10.98
CA ASP A 52 -4.43 -15.48 -11.33
C ASP A 52 -5.36 -16.49 -10.60
N PRO A 53 -5.91 -17.49 -11.32
CA PRO A 53 -6.88 -18.43 -10.75
C PRO A 53 -6.37 -19.15 -9.49
N GLN A 54 -5.07 -19.44 -9.39
CA GLN A 54 -4.49 -20.07 -8.21
C GLN A 54 -4.47 -19.10 -7.01
N GLY A 55 -4.15 -17.83 -7.26
CA GLY A 55 -4.22 -16.77 -6.25
C GLY A 55 -5.65 -16.55 -5.75
N ALA A 56 -6.60 -16.48 -6.67
CA ALA A 56 -8.03 -16.35 -6.34
C ALA A 56 -8.54 -17.54 -5.51
N ALA A 57 -8.16 -18.78 -5.87
CA ALA A 57 -8.51 -19.97 -5.12
C ALA A 57 -7.89 -19.98 -3.70
N ALA A 58 -6.64 -19.53 -3.56
CA ALA A 58 -5.97 -19.42 -2.26
C ALA A 58 -6.66 -18.39 -1.34
N VAL A 59 -7.05 -17.24 -1.89
CA VAL A 59 -7.83 -16.22 -1.16
C VAL A 59 -9.19 -16.78 -0.73
N ALA A 60 -9.90 -17.45 -1.64
CA ALA A 60 -11.17 -18.10 -1.30
C ALA A 60 -11.02 -19.14 -0.18
N GLY A 61 -9.95 -19.95 -0.22
CA GLY A 61 -9.63 -20.89 0.86
C GLY A 61 -9.36 -20.20 2.19
N ALA A 62 -8.61 -19.08 2.19
CA ALA A 62 -8.39 -18.29 3.40
C ALA A 62 -9.69 -17.71 3.96
N VAL A 63 -10.61 -17.25 3.11
CA VAL A 63 -11.93 -16.78 3.53
C VAL A 63 -12.72 -17.88 4.25
N GLU A 64 -12.69 -19.12 3.75
CA GLU A 64 -13.33 -20.25 4.43
C GLU A 64 -12.72 -20.51 5.81
N VAL A 65 -11.40 -20.50 5.94
CA VAL A 65 -10.71 -20.68 7.23
C VAL A 65 -11.16 -19.62 8.26
N TYR A 66 -11.24 -18.35 7.86
CA TYR A 66 -11.74 -17.29 8.76
C TYR A 66 -13.22 -17.49 9.12
N ARG A 67 -14.05 -17.91 8.15
CA ARG A 67 -15.47 -18.19 8.38
C ARG A 67 -15.67 -19.35 9.36
N GLU A 68 -14.92 -20.44 9.20
CA GLU A 68 -14.96 -21.60 10.11
C GLU A 68 -14.47 -21.26 11.52
N ALA A 69 -13.49 -20.36 11.64
CA ALA A 69 -13.04 -19.80 12.91
C ALA A 69 -14.02 -18.76 13.50
N GLY A 70 -15.17 -18.54 12.84
CA GLY A 70 -16.29 -17.73 13.32
C GLY A 70 -16.21 -16.24 13.01
N ALA A 71 -15.34 -15.82 12.10
CA ALA A 71 -15.33 -14.47 11.57
C ALA A 71 -16.58 -14.21 10.70
N ARG A 72 -17.00 -12.94 10.61
CA ARG A 72 -18.07 -12.48 9.74
C ARG A 72 -17.47 -11.96 8.44
N ILE A 73 -17.74 -12.65 7.34
CA ILE A 73 -17.26 -12.23 6.02
C ILE A 73 -18.20 -11.16 5.46
N VAL A 74 -17.64 -10.00 5.12
CA VAL A 74 -18.38 -8.83 4.64
C VAL A 74 -17.85 -8.46 3.24
N PRO A 75 -18.67 -8.48 2.19
CA PRO A 75 -18.27 -7.92 0.90
C PRO A 75 -17.98 -6.43 1.04
N VAL A 76 -16.87 -5.95 0.48
CA VAL A 76 -16.53 -4.52 0.45
C VAL A 76 -16.12 -4.11 -0.95
N THR A 77 -16.25 -2.83 -1.28
CA THR A 77 -15.74 -2.27 -2.54
C THR A 77 -14.59 -1.33 -2.21
N ALA A 78 -13.44 -1.52 -2.85
CA ALA A 78 -12.30 -0.61 -2.77
C ALA A 78 -12.71 0.76 -3.35
N PRO A 79 -12.80 1.81 -2.52
CA PRO A 79 -13.40 3.07 -2.94
C PRO A 79 -12.41 3.92 -3.74
N LEU A 80 -12.84 4.50 -4.87
CA LEU A 80 -12.00 5.38 -5.70
C LEU A 80 -10.76 4.66 -6.30
N ALA A 81 -10.86 3.34 -6.52
CA ALA A 81 -9.76 2.50 -7.00
C ALA A 81 -9.17 2.96 -8.34
N ASP A 82 -10.00 3.55 -9.21
CA ASP A 82 -9.63 4.15 -10.49
C ASP A 82 -8.58 5.28 -10.35
N ARG A 83 -8.47 5.88 -9.16
CA ARG A 83 -7.55 7.00 -8.88
C ARG A 83 -6.24 6.58 -8.22
N TYR A 84 -6.11 5.34 -7.75
CA TYR A 84 -4.99 4.93 -6.92
C TYR A 84 -3.66 5.08 -7.64
N LYS A 85 -3.53 4.45 -8.82
CA LYS A 85 -2.28 4.45 -9.59
C LYS A 85 -1.86 5.86 -10.01
N ALA A 86 -2.81 6.68 -10.47
CA ALA A 86 -2.53 8.06 -10.87
C ALA A 86 -2.03 8.91 -9.68
N ALA A 87 -2.71 8.84 -8.53
CA ALA A 87 -2.31 9.58 -7.34
C ALA A 87 -0.96 9.08 -6.79
N GLU A 88 -0.75 7.77 -6.74
CA GLU A 88 0.50 7.15 -6.31
C GLU A 88 1.67 7.57 -7.19
N TRP A 89 1.56 7.42 -8.51
CA TRP A 89 2.64 7.75 -9.44
C TRP A 89 2.96 9.24 -9.43
N ALA A 90 1.93 10.10 -9.37
CA ALA A 90 2.14 11.54 -9.31
C ALA A 90 2.91 11.96 -8.05
N ILE A 91 2.60 11.39 -6.88
CA ILE A 91 3.30 11.66 -5.62
C ILE A 91 4.70 11.04 -5.66
N MET A 92 4.78 9.72 -5.90
CA MET A 92 6.02 8.95 -5.82
C MET A 92 7.09 9.48 -6.77
N LEU A 93 6.76 9.65 -8.06
CA LEU A 93 7.76 10.04 -9.06
C LEU A 93 8.23 11.47 -8.85
N SER A 94 7.32 12.42 -8.59
CA SER A 94 7.72 13.82 -8.38
C SER A 94 8.59 14.00 -7.12
N GLU A 95 8.27 13.30 -6.03
CA GLU A 95 9.07 13.34 -4.80
C GLU A 95 10.41 12.61 -4.96
N ALA A 96 10.43 11.45 -5.63
CA ALA A 96 11.67 10.73 -5.94
C ALA A 96 12.62 11.57 -6.81
N SER A 97 12.11 12.20 -7.88
CA SER A 97 12.90 13.10 -8.73
C SER A 97 13.42 14.29 -7.95
N ALA A 98 12.59 14.92 -7.12
CA ALA A 98 13.03 16.02 -6.28
C ALA A 98 14.15 15.62 -5.31
N HIS A 99 14.08 14.41 -4.73
CA HIS A 99 15.11 13.87 -3.84
C HIS A 99 16.42 13.56 -4.58
N HIS A 100 16.34 12.97 -5.77
CA HIS A 100 17.51 12.51 -6.53
C HIS A 100 18.09 13.54 -7.52
N ARG A 101 17.49 14.73 -7.64
CA ARG A 101 17.82 15.74 -8.66
C ARG A 101 19.30 16.09 -8.75
N GLU A 102 19.99 16.24 -7.63
CA GLU A 102 21.41 16.59 -7.63
C GLU A 102 22.28 15.43 -8.12
N THR A 103 22.03 14.22 -7.64
CA THR A 103 22.71 13.01 -8.10
C THR A 103 22.45 12.76 -9.58
N MET A 104 21.22 12.95 -10.04
CA MET A 104 20.85 12.83 -11.45
C MET A 104 21.62 13.79 -12.36
N ARG A 105 21.98 14.99 -11.86
CA ARG A 105 22.79 15.97 -12.62
C ARG A 105 24.28 15.70 -12.58
N SER A 106 24.78 15.13 -11.50
CA SER A 106 26.23 14.99 -11.25
C SER A 106 26.78 13.60 -11.56
N HIS A 107 25.93 12.57 -11.47
CA HIS A 107 26.30 11.15 -11.56
C HIS A 107 25.17 10.35 -12.23
N TYR A 108 24.73 10.83 -13.40
CA TYR A 108 23.64 10.25 -14.19
C TYR A 108 23.87 8.76 -14.49
N GLU A 109 25.11 8.38 -14.73
CA GLU A 109 25.57 7.03 -15.08
C GLU A 109 25.47 5.99 -13.96
N LEU A 110 25.25 6.41 -12.71
CA LEU A 110 25.07 5.49 -11.58
C LEU A 110 23.69 4.83 -11.56
N TYR A 111 22.74 5.31 -12.36
CA TYR A 111 21.39 4.79 -12.42
C TYR A 111 21.20 3.83 -13.62
N THR A 112 20.45 2.76 -13.39
CA THR A 112 19.96 1.89 -14.47
C THR A 112 18.96 2.63 -15.36
N ASP A 113 18.75 2.15 -16.58
CA ASP A 113 17.92 2.86 -17.58
C ASP A 113 16.45 3.02 -17.13
N ASP A 114 15.90 2.01 -16.45
CA ASP A 114 14.54 1.99 -15.92
C ASP A 114 14.33 3.02 -14.80
N VAL A 115 15.26 3.09 -13.84
CA VAL A 115 15.20 4.06 -12.75
C VAL A 115 15.34 5.48 -13.30
N ARG A 116 16.22 5.69 -14.29
CA ARG A 116 16.34 6.99 -14.96
C ARG A 116 15.06 7.41 -15.63
N ALA A 117 14.42 6.52 -16.38
CA ALA A 117 13.15 6.82 -17.04
C ALA A 117 12.09 7.30 -16.04
N PHE A 118 11.96 6.64 -14.88
CA PHE A 118 11.02 7.07 -13.84
C PHE A 118 11.36 8.43 -13.23
N LEU A 119 12.64 8.68 -12.93
CA LEU A 119 13.09 9.96 -12.36
C LEU A 119 12.95 11.11 -13.38
N GLU A 120 13.17 10.87 -14.66
CA GLU A 120 12.95 11.85 -15.72
C GLU A 120 11.46 12.17 -15.90
N VAL A 121 10.59 11.16 -15.89
CA VAL A 121 9.13 11.36 -15.90
C VAL A 121 8.70 12.21 -14.70
N GLY A 122 9.24 11.96 -13.51
CA GLY A 122 8.90 12.72 -12.31
C GLY A 122 9.23 14.21 -12.37
N GLU A 123 10.26 14.62 -13.13
CA GLU A 123 10.58 16.05 -13.37
C GLU A 123 9.56 16.75 -14.27
N THR A 124 8.73 15.98 -15.01
CA THR A 124 7.68 16.53 -15.90
C THR A 124 6.33 16.71 -15.22
N ILE A 125 6.16 16.18 -14.00
CA ILE A 125 4.92 16.30 -13.24
C ILE A 125 4.77 17.74 -12.73
N LEU A 126 3.64 18.38 -13.04
CA LEU A 126 3.39 19.75 -12.62
C LEU A 126 3.11 19.83 -11.13
N ALA A 127 3.45 20.97 -10.52
CA ALA A 127 3.10 21.26 -9.13
C ALA A 127 1.59 21.16 -8.88
N ALA A 128 0.76 21.57 -9.84
CA ALA A 128 -0.69 21.45 -9.76
C ALA A 128 -1.14 19.98 -9.67
N ASP A 129 -0.57 19.10 -10.49
CA ASP A 129 -0.88 17.67 -10.51
C ASP A 129 -0.43 16.98 -9.22
N HIS A 130 0.75 17.33 -8.71
CA HIS A 130 1.23 16.85 -7.41
C HIS A 130 0.30 17.27 -6.26
N ILE A 131 -0.14 18.54 -6.24
CA ILE A 131 -1.10 19.04 -5.23
C ILE A 131 -2.44 18.31 -5.35
N ASP A 132 -2.93 18.12 -6.57
CA ASP A 132 -4.17 17.37 -6.82
C ASP A 132 -4.03 15.91 -6.41
N ALA A 133 -2.89 15.27 -6.64
CA ALA A 133 -2.63 13.91 -6.19
C ALA A 133 -2.73 13.78 -4.66
N HIS A 134 -2.17 14.72 -3.90
CA HIS A 134 -2.35 14.75 -2.43
C HIS A 134 -3.79 15.04 -2.00
N ARG A 135 -4.56 15.81 -2.77
CA ARG A 135 -6.02 15.95 -2.54
C ARG A 135 -6.74 14.62 -2.75
N HIS A 136 -6.42 13.90 -3.82
CA HIS A 136 -6.97 12.56 -4.08
C HIS A 136 -6.57 11.57 -2.98
N ARG A 137 -5.31 11.56 -2.53
CA ARG A 137 -4.85 10.73 -1.41
C ARG A 137 -5.67 10.96 -0.14
N ARG A 138 -6.00 12.22 0.18
CA ARG A 138 -6.89 12.54 1.33
C ARG A 138 -8.31 12.00 1.15
N GLN A 139 -8.87 12.10 -0.05
CA GLN A 139 -10.20 11.54 -0.36
C GLN A 139 -10.22 10.01 -0.27
N ILE A 140 -9.20 9.35 -0.84
CA ILE A 140 -9.01 7.89 -0.78
C ILE A 140 -8.90 7.44 0.68
N LYS A 141 -8.05 8.10 1.49
CA LYS A 141 -7.91 7.81 2.92
C LYS A 141 -9.25 7.94 3.66
N ALA A 142 -9.97 9.04 3.45
CA ALA A 142 -11.27 9.25 4.10
C ALA A 142 -12.32 8.22 3.66
N ALA A 143 -12.29 7.78 2.40
CA ALA A 143 -13.18 6.73 1.92
C ALA A 143 -12.86 5.37 2.54
N TRP A 144 -11.58 5.00 2.62
CA TRP A 144 -11.15 3.79 3.32
C TRP A 144 -11.48 3.81 4.81
N GLN A 145 -11.37 4.95 5.48
CA GLN A 145 -11.79 5.07 6.89
C GLN A 145 -13.28 4.75 7.10
N ARG A 146 -14.14 5.03 6.10
CA ARG A 146 -15.55 4.62 6.14
C ARG A 146 -15.69 3.11 5.97
N VAL A 147 -15.01 2.51 5.00
CA VAL A 147 -14.99 1.04 4.83
C VAL A 147 -14.50 0.34 6.10
N LEU A 148 -13.40 0.81 6.69
CA LEU A 148 -12.82 0.29 7.93
C LEU A 148 -13.65 0.60 9.19
N SER A 149 -14.75 1.36 9.07
CA SER A 149 -15.74 1.45 10.15
C SER A 149 -16.73 0.27 10.12
N GLU A 150 -16.91 -0.33 8.94
CA GLU A 150 -17.82 -1.45 8.69
C GLU A 150 -17.14 -2.81 8.83
N VAL A 151 -15.82 -2.87 8.64
CA VAL A 151 -14.99 -4.08 8.80
C VAL A 151 -13.78 -3.80 9.69
N ASP A 152 -13.24 -4.84 10.31
CA ASP A 152 -12.07 -4.72 11.21
C ASP A 152 -10.76 -4.90 10.43
N VAL A 153 -10.78 -5.71 9.37
CA VAL A 153 -9.64 -5.99 8.49
C VAL A 153 -10.14 -6.22 7.07
N VAL A 154 -9.24 -6.08 6.08
CA VAL A 154 -9.50 -6.43 4.68
C VAL A 154 -8.60 -7.60 4.30
N LEU A 155 -9.19 -8.62 3.68
CA LEU A 155 -8.51 -9.79 3.16
C LEU A 155 -8.53 -9.73 1.62
N ALA A 156 -7.34 -9.62 1.03
CA ALA A 156 -7.12 -9.48 -0.39
C ALA A 156 -5.80 -10.15 -0.79
N PRO A 157 -5.62 -10.54 -2.07
CA PRO A 157 -4.32 -10.99 -2.54
C PRO A 157 -3.29 -9.85 -2.49
N THR A 158 -2.03 -10.20 -2.22
CA THR A 158 -0.93 -9.21 -2.19
C THR A 158 -0.55 -8.72 -3.60
N THR A 159 -0.57 -9.62 -4.59
CA THR A 159 -0.29 -9.35 -6.00
C THR A 159 -1.30 -10.10 -6.86
N PRO A 160 -1.65 -9.61 -8.06
CA PRO A 160 -2.63 -10.26 -8.92
C PRO A 160 -2.07 -11.53 -9.59
N MET A 161 -0.75 -11.75 -9.56
CA MET A 161 -0.10 -12.85 -10.27
C MET A 161 1.04 -13.46 -9.45
N PRO A 162 1.43 -14.72 -9.71
CA PRO A 162 2.59 -15.35 -9.10
C PRO A 162 3.91 -14.77 -9.64
N ALA A 163 5.03 -15.27 -9.14
CA ALA A 163 6.35 -14.90 -9.64
C ALA A 163 6.46 -15.20 -11.15
N VAL A 164 6.90 -14.20 -11.91
CA VAL A 164 7.16 -14.32 -13.35
C VAL A 164 8.63 -14.67 -13.61
N PRO A 165 8.95 -15.34 -14.75
CA PRO A 165 10.32 -15.50 -15.20
C PRO A 165 11.04 -14.16 -15.33
N ALA A 166 12.35 -14.15 -15.07
CA ALA A 166 13.15 -12.92 -15.05
C ALA A 166 13.21 -12.20 -16.41
N ASP A 167 13.12 -12.94 -17.51
CA ASP A 167 13.07 -12.44 -18.88
C ASP A 167 11.66 -11.96 -19.31
N GLY A 168 10.63 -12.22 -18.50
CA GLY A 168 9.25 -11.81 -18.73
C GLY A 168 8.82 -10.51 -18.05
N LEU A 169 9.73 -9.85 -17.32
CA LEU A 169 9.46 -8.53 -16.73
C LEU A 169 9.40 -7.47 -17.83
N ILE A 170 8.19 -7.03 -18.16
CA ILE A 170 8.00 -5.76 -18.89
C ILE A 170 8.17 -4.66 -17.84
N VAL A 171 9.34 -4.03 -17.85
CA VAL A 171 9.62 -2.81 -17.07
C VAL A 171 9.02 -1.61 -17.78
#